data_AF-A0A1H8N695-F1
#
_entry.id   AF-A0A1H8N695-F1
#
_cell.length_a   1.000
_cell.length_b   1.000
_cell.length_c   1.000
_cell.angle_alpha   90.00
_cell.angle_beta   90.00
_cell.angle_gamma   90.00
#
_symmetry.space_group_name_H-M   'P 1'
#
loop_
_entity.id
_entity.type
_entity.pdbx_description
1 polymer ?
#
loop_
_entity_poly.entity_id
_entity_poly.type
_entity_poly.pdbx_seq_one_letter_code
_entity_poly.pdbx_strand_id
1 'polypeptide(L)'
;MRSLIPLLLCLVLTFVLASCASLQETRQQNRNQLADDRIALDATNQLAQLYPPAKTQFNLIVAEPKEFGEVLAVKLRTKGYAVSETVKTKRVFFADTFAGFQQKPGGQSDEPQVRGMETPVALPTPLAAGQGIALSYILDTPEHGTLHTITLKVGDAYLSRAYLPDSRGVAAAGAWTYRGQ
;
A
#
# COMPACT_ATOMS: atom_id res chain seq x y z
N MET A 1 -22.51 13.86 48.35
CA MET A 1 -23.25 12.72 47.75
C MET A 1 -24.25 13.11 46.68
N ARG A 2 -24.95 14.26 46.78
CA ARG A 2 -25.93 14.72 45.77
C ARG A 2 -25.34 15.05 44.38
N SER A 3 -24.10 15.55 44.31
CA SER A 3 -23.42 15.87 43.03
C SER A 3 -22.74 14.67 42.36
N LEU A 4 -22.66 13.51 43.03
CA LEU A 4 -22.08 12.28 42.47
C LEU A 4 -23.07 11.58 41.53
N ILE A 5 -24.37 11.68 41.81
CA ILE A 5 -25.44 11.11 41.00
C ILE A 5 -25.46 11.69 39.57
N PRO A 6 -25.47 13.03 39.35
CA PRO A 6 -25.43 13.58 37.99
C PRO A 6 -24.12 13.29 37.27
N LEU A 7 -22.98 13.23 37.98
CA LEU A 7 -21.68 12.89 37.39
C LEU A 7 -21.63 11.44 36.91
N LEU A 8 -22.19 10.51 37.69
CA LEU A 8 -22.28 9.10 37.33
C LEU A 8 -23.26 8.89 36.16
N LEU A 9 -24.36 9.64 36.13
CA LEU A 9 -25.33 9.62 35.03
C LEU A 9 -24.73 10.15 33.72
N CYS A 10 -23.96 11.24 33.78
CA CYS A 10 -23.19 11.74 32.63
C CYS A 10 -22.16 10.72 32.12
N LEU A 11 -21.44 10.04 33.03
CA LEU A 11 -20.43 9.05 32.66
C LEU A 11 -21.04 7.78 32.04
N VAL A 12 -22.21 7.35 32.51
CA VAL A 12 -22.95 6.24 31.88
C VAL A 12 -23.46 6.64 30.49
N LEU A 13 -23.98 7.87 30.34
CA LEU A 13 -24.48 8.37 29.07
C LEU A 13 -23.37 8.41 28.00
N THR A 14 -22.18 8.93 28.34
CA THR A 14 -21.05 8.97 27.39
C THR A 14 -20.59 7.57 26.97
N PHE A 15 -20.64 6.59 27.87
CA PHE A 15 -20.30 5.19 27.57
C PHE A 15 -21.29 4.53 26.58
N VAL A 16 -22.59 4.78 26.74
CA VAL A 16 -23.63 4.22 25.86
C VAL A 16 -23.52 4.81 24.45
N LEU A 17 -23.29 6.12 24.32
CA LEU A 17 -23.11 6.79 23.02
C LEU A 17 -21.84 6.33 22.29
N ALA A 18 -20.72 6.17 23.01
CA ALA A 18 -19.46 5.70 22.42
C ALA A 18 -19.58 4.27 21.82
N SER A 19 -20.43 3.43 22.40
CA SER A 19 -20.64 2.05 21.96
C SER A 19 -21.33 1.95 20.60
N CYS A 20 -22.27 2.85 20.29
CA CYS A 20 -22.94 2.87 18.99
C CYS A 20 -22.02 3.30 17.84
N ALA A 21 -21.10 4.24 18.09
CA ALA A 21 -20.12 4.67 17.07
C ALA A 21 -19.11 3.54 16.77
N SER A 22 -18.58 2.89 17.82
CA SER A 22 -17.60 1.80 17.67
C SER A 22 -18.13 0.60 16.87
N LEU A 23 -19.41 0.27 16.99
CA LEU A 23 -20.01 -0.84 16.26
C LEU A 23 -20.11 -0.59 14.74
N GLN A 24 -20.28 0.68 14.33
CA GLN A 24 -20.35 1.05 12.92
C GLN A 24 -18.98 0.94 12.26
N GLU A 25 -17.95 1.47 12.90
CA GLU A 25 -16.57 1.37 12.42
C GLU A 25 -16.13 -0.09 12.27
N THR A 26 -16.43 -0.92 13.27
CA THR A 26 -16.11 -2.35 13.22
C THR A 26 -16.81 -3.07 12.05
N ARG A 27 -18.10 -2.76 11.81
CA ARG A 27 -18.85 -3.35 10.68
C ARG A 27 -18.28 -2.91 9.34
N GLN A 28 -17.89 -1.65 9.21
CA GLN A 28 -17.32 -1.13 7.97
C GLN A 28 -15.94 -1.73 7.69
N GLN A 29 -15.08 -1.83 8.72
CA GLN A 29 -13.78 -2.47 8.60
C GLN A 29 -13.90 -3.94 8.20
N ASN A 30 -14.85 -4.68 8.78
CA ASN A 30 -15.10 -6.07 8.39
C ASN A 30 -15.55 -6.20 6.92
N ARG A 31 -16.45 -5.31 6.46
CA ARG A 31 -16.90 -5.28 5.06
C ARG A 31 -15.75 -5.00 4.11
N ASN A 32 -14.87 -4.05 4.44
CA ASN A 32 -13.70 -3.73 3.65
C ASN A 32 -12.74 -4.93 3.57
N GLN A 33 -12.49 -5.63 4.68
CA GLN A 33 -11.66 -6.85 4.69
C GLN A 33 -12.24 -7.97 3.80
N LEU A 34 -13.56 -8.18 3.83
CA LEU A 34 -14.21 -9.16 2.96
C LEU A 34 -14.12 -8.76 1.47
N ALA A 35 -14.24 -7.46 1.18
CA ALA A 35 -14.05 -6.93 -0.16
C ALA A 35 -12.61 -7.14 -0.65
N ASP A 36 -11.63 -6.75 0.16
CA ASP A 36 -10.20 -6.87 -0.12
C ASP A 36 -9.81 -8.33 -0.39
N ASP A 37 -10.27 -9.27 0.42
CA ASP A 37 -10.00 -10.71 0.25
C ASP A 37 -10.53 -11.24 -1.09
N ARG A 38 -11.74 -10.83 -1.47
CA ARG A 38 -12.39 -11.24 -2.72
C ARG A 38 -11.71 -10.62 -3.94
N ILE A 39 -11.42 -9.33 -3.89
CA ILE A 39 -10.74 -8.60 -4.96
C ILE A 39 -9.34 -9.16 -5.16
N ALA A 40 -8.58 -9.38 -4.08
CA ALA A 40 -7.24 -9.96 -4.13
C ALA A 40 -7.25 -11.38 -4.71
N LEU A 41 -8.22 -12.22 -4.33
CA LEU A 41 -8.37 -13.56 -4.87
C LEU A 41 -8.66 -13.54 -6.38
N ASP A 42 -9.60 -12.70 -6.83
CA ASP A 42 -9.95 -12.58 -8.24
C ASP A 42 -8.78 -12.02 -9.08
N ALA A 43 -8.11 -10.98 -8.58
CA ALA A 43 -6.89 -10.44 -9.15
C ALA A 43 -5.81 -11.50 -9.33
N THR A 44 -5.60 -12.32 -8.29
CA THR A 44 -4.60 -13.40 -8.33
C THR A 44 -4.98 -14.48 -9.35
N ASN A 45 -6.27 -14.83 -9.45
CA ASN A 45 -6.74 -15.77 -10.46
C ASN A 45 -6.54 -15.22 -11.88
N GLN A 46 -6.76 -13.92 -12.10
CA GLN A 46 -6.52 -13.29 -13.39
C GLN A 46 -5.03 -13.26 -13.73
N LEU A 47 -4.17 -12.93 -12.76
CA LEU A 47 -2.72 -12.98 -12.94
C LEU A 47 -2.24 -14.40 -13.28
N ALA A 48 -2.84 -15.43 -12.70
CA ALA A 48 -2.51 -16.83 -13.01
C ALA A 48 -2.82 -17.26 -14.44
N GLN A 49 -3.77 -16.61 -15.11
CA GLN A 49 -4.06 -16.87 -16.52
C GLN A 49 -3.01 -16.24 -17.45
N LEU A 50 -2.43 -15.10 -17.07
CA LEU A 50 -1.50 -14.33 -17.91
C LEU A 50 -0.02 -14.59 -17.57
N TYR A 51 0.28 -14.89 -16.31
CA TYR A 51 1.62 -15.03 -15.76
C TYR A 51 1.70 -16.31 -14.92
N PRO A 52 2.16 -17.45 -15.48
CA PRO A 52 2.14 -18.73 -14.78
C PRO A 52 2.98 -18.72 -13.47
N PRO A 53 2.46 -19.23 -12.33
CA PRO A 53 3.05 -19.05 -11.00
C PRO A 53 4.48 -19.59 -10.85
N ALA A 54 4.77 -20.76 -11.40
CA ALA A 54 6.10 -21.36 -11.32
C ALA A 54 7.16 -20.69 -12.22
N LYS A 55 6.73 -19.81 -13.14
CA LYS A 55 7.61 -19.12 -14.11
C LYS A 55 7.69 -17.62 -13.84
N THR A 56 6.95 -17.11 -12.88
CA THR A 56 6.87 -15.68 -12.62
C THR A 56 7.21 -15.39 -11.17
N GLN A 57 8.14 -14.46 -10.98
CA GLN A 57 8.45 -13.87 -9.70
C GLN A 57 7.94 -12.44 -9.73
N PHE A 58 7.23 -12.00 -8.69
CA PHE A 58 6.72 -10.64 -8.58
C PHE A 58 7.49 -9.86 -7.53
N ASN A 59 7.79 -8.61 -7.85
CA ASN A 59 8.19 -7.61 -6.88
C ASN A 59 6.99 -6.69 -6.64
N LEU A 60 6.24 -6.97 -5.56
CA LEU A 60 5.07 -6.22 -5.16
C LEU A 60 5.50 -4.89 -4.53
N ILE A 61 5.20 -3.80 -5.22
CA ILE A 61 5.37 -2.44 -4.73
C ILE A 61 4.11 -2.10 -3.91
N VAL A 62 4.22 -2.20 -2.59
CA VAL A 62 3.13 -1.95 -1.65
C VAL A 62 2.82 -0.45 -1.65
N ALA A 63 1.57 -0.13 -2.00
CA ALA A 63 1.01 1.21 -2.01
C ALA A 63 -0.08 1.33 -0.92
N GLU A 64 -0.63 2.53 -0.73
CA GLU A 64 -1.83 2.70 0.09
C GLU A 64 -3.06 2.23 -0.71
N PRO A 65 -4.00 1.46 -0.11
CA PRO A 65 -4.01 0.94 1.25
C PRO A 65 -3.05 -0.25 1.45
N LYS A 66 -2.31 -0.25 2.57
CA LYS A 66 -1.30 -1.29 2.88
C LYS A 66 -1.91 -2.66 3.15
N GLU A 67 -3.02 -2.69 3.87
CA GLU A 67 -3.75 -3.92 4.25
C GLU A 67 -4.10 -4.77 3.02
N PHE A 68 -4.60 -4.14 1.95
CA PHE A 68 -4.89 -4.83 0.70
C PHE A 68 -3.64 -5.47 0.07
N GLY A 69 -2.50 -4.78 0.11
CA GLY A 69 -1.23 -5.27 -0.42
C GLY A 69 -0.74 -6.53 0.30
N GLU A 70 -0.91 -6.58 1.63
CA GLU A 70 -0.57 -7.75 2.43
C GLU A 70 -1.46 -8.95 2.06
N VAL A 71 -2.78 -8.72 1.95
CA VAL A 71 -3.73 -9.76 1.51
C VAL A 71 -3.39 -10.27 0.10
N LEU A 72 -3.10 -9.37 -0.84
CA LEU A 72 -2.70 -9.73 -2.20
C LEU A 72 -1.40 -10.55 -2.22
N ALA A 73 -0.40 -10.16 -1.44
CA ALA A 73 0.87 -10.87 -1.35
C ALA A 73 0.67 -12.30 -0.80
N VAL A 74 -0.19 -12.46 0.21
CA VAL A 74 -0.58 -13.78 0.74
C VAL A 74 -1.24 -14.62 -0.35
N LYS A 75 -2.24 -14.09 -1.06
CA LYS A 75 -2.94 -14.83 -2.14
C LYS A 75 -1.99 -15.27 -3.24
N LEU A 76 -1.06 -14.40 -3.66
CA LEU A 76 -0.04 -14.73 -4.67
C LEU A 76 0.88 -15.86 -4.17
N ARG A 77 1.37 -15.80 -2.94
CA ARG A 77 2.19 -16.89 -2.37
C ARG A 77 1.42 -18.20 -2.27
N THR A 78 0.16 -18.16 -1.86
CA THR A 78 -0.71 -19.35 -1.83
C THR A 78 -0.93 -19.95 -3.22
N LYS A 79 -0.93 -19.13 -4.28
CA LYS A 79 -0.98 -19.61 -5.66
C LYS A 79 0.35 -20.14 -6.21
N GLY A 80 1.44 -20.00 -5.46
CA GLY A 80 2.76 -20.52 -5.82
C GLY A 80 3.70 -19.52 -6.49
N TYR A 81 3.40 -18.22 -6.43
CA TYR A 81 4.33 -17.19 -6.88
C TYR A 81 5.42 -16.93 -5.84
N ALA A 82 6.64 -16.64 -6.31
CA ALA A 82 7.64 -15.98 -5.48
C ALA A 82 7.34 -14.47 -5.43
N VAL A 83 7.16 -13.90 -4.23
CA VAL A 83 6.77 -12.50 -4.04
C VAL A 83 7.74 -11.79 -3.09
N SER A 84 8.44 -10.78 -3.62
CA SER A 84 9.19 -9.81 -2.83
C SER A 84 8.33 -8.56 -2.60
N GLU A 85 8.37 -7.98 -1.41
CA GLU A 85 7.60 -6.77 -1.09
C GLU A 85 8.54 -5.57 -0.95
N THR A 86 8.21 -4.47 -1.62
CA THR A 86 8.91 -3.19 -1.48
C THR A 86 7.89 -2.11 -1.12
N VAL A 87 8.10 -1.42 0.00
CA VAL A 87 7.22 -0.32 0.41
C VAL A 87 7.66 0.94 -0.33
N LYS A 88 6.71 1.64 -0.98
CA LYS A 88 7.02 2.94 -1.58
C LYS A 88 7.16 3.99 -0.48
N THR A 89 8.39 4.18 0.02
CA THR A 89 8.67 5.24 0.99
C THR A 89 8.43 6.60 0.32
N LYS A 90 7.33 7.28 0.69
CA LYS A 90 7.18 8.71 0.44
C LYS A 90 8.34 9.38 1.18
N ARG A 91 9.40 9.78 0.47
CA ARG A 91 10.49 10.55 1.08
C ARG A 91 9.89 11.83 1.63
N VAL A 92 9.61 11.84 2.93
CA VAL A 92 9.36 13.09 3.62
C VAL A 92 10.71 13.78 3.73
N PHE A 93 10.80 14.97 3.15
CA PHE A 93 11.99 15.80 3.05
C PHE A 93 12.35 16.37 4.44
N PHE A 94 12.65 15.50 5.40
CA PHE A 94 13.14 15.91 6.73
C PHE A 94 14.63 16.30 6.70
N ALA A 95 15.31 16.13 5.55
CA ALA A 95 16.73 16.44 5.41
C ALA A 95 17.04 17.95 5.34
N ASP A 96 16.06 18.79 4.94
CA ASP A 96 16.32 20.22 4.72
C ASP A 96 16.27 21.06 6.00
N THR A 97 15.53 20.64 7.00
CA THR A 97 15.38 21.42 8.24
C THR A 97 16.59 21.28 9.16
N PHE A 98 17.44 20.26 8.98
CA PHE A 98 18.62 20.06 9.84
C PHE A 98 19.93 20.61 9.24
N ALA A 99 19.91 21.13 8.01
CA ALA A 99 21.10 21.71 7.36
C ALA A 99 21.51 23.09 7.94
N GLY A 100 20.76 23.62 8.93
CA GLY A 100 21.00 24.93 9.53
C GLY A 100 21.99 24.99 10.70
N PHE A 101 22.49 23.85 11.22
CA PHE A 101 23.33 23.85 12.44
C PHE A 101 24.84 23.79 12.22
N GLN A 102 25.33 23.88 10.97
CA GLN A 102 26.77 24.01 10.71
C GLN A 102 27.16 25.46 10.45
N GLN A 103 27.13 26.28 11.51
CA GLN A 103 27.92 27.51 11.52
C GLN A 103 29.32 27.20 12.05
N LYS A 104 30.27 27.06 11.12
CA LYS A 104 31.70 27.10 11.41
C LYS A 104 32.35 28.22 10.57
N PRO A 105 32.97 29.24 11.20
CA PRO A 105 33.55 30.37 10.50
C PRO A 105 35.02 30.12 10.07
N GLY A 106 35.42 30.76 8.98
CA GLY A 106 36.76 30.70 8.36
C GLY A 106 36.65 30.08 6.97
N GLY A 107 37.07 30.69 5.86
CA GLY A 107 38.16 31.61 5.64
C GLY A 107 38.90 31.10 4.40
N GLN A 108 38.73 31.82 3.28
CA GLN A 108 39.57 31.92 2.07
C GLN A 108 40.37 30.70 1.50
N SER A 109 40.18 30.51 0.19
CA SER A 109 41.18 30.26 -0.89
C SER A 109 41.76 28.85 -1.18
N ASP A 110 41.81 28.65 -2.50
CA ASP A 110 42.73 27.84 -3.34
C ASP A 110 42.40 26.39 -3.68
N GLU A 111 41.91 26.20 -4.92
CA GLU A 111 42.27 25.06 -5.78
C GLU A 111 43.80 25.01 -5.95
N PRO A 112 44.40 23.79 -5.98
CA PRO A 112 44.70 23.22 -7.29
C PRO A 112 44.47 21.70 -7.39
N GLN A 113 44.07 21.31 -8.60
CA GLN A 113 43.94 19.95 -9.10
C GLN A 113 45.12 19.03 -8.73
N VAL A 114 44.81 17.85 -8.19
CA VAL A 114 45.67 16.66 -8.30
C VAL A 114 44.83 15.49 -8.79
N ARG A 115 45.15 15.05 -10.01
CA ARG A 115 44.67 13.82 -10.64
C ARG A 115 45.25 12.62 -9.87
N GLY A 116 44.43 12.00 -9.03
CA GLY A 116 44.68 10.72 -8.38
C GLY A 116 43.62 9.72 -8.79
N MET A 117 44.06 8.56 -9.26
CA MET A 117 43.25 7.42 -9.65
C MET A 117 42.36 6.95 -8.49
N GLU A 118 41.08 7.25 -8.51
CA GLU A 118 40.08 6.59 -7.69
C GLU A 118 38.90 6.17 -8.56
N THR A 119 38.79 4.85 -8.73
CA THR A 119 37.63 4.11 -9.18
C THR A 119 36.35 4.86 -8.82
N PRO A 120 35.46 5.17 -9.77
CA PRO A 120 34.15 5.72 -9.44
C PRO A 120 33.49 4.76 -8.46
N VAL A 121 33.44 5.15 -7.18
CA VAL A 121 32.62 4.49 -6.18
C VAL A 121 31.22 4.58 -6.75
N ALA A 122 30.79 3.46 -7.32
CA ALA A 122 29.45 3.28 -7.80
C ALA A 122 28.52 3.80 -6.71
N LEU A 123 27.62 4.70 -7.12
CA LEU A 123 26.38 5.03 -6.43
C LEU A 123 25.94 3.80 -5.62
N PRO A 124 25.53 3.93 -4.35
CA PRO A 124 24.98 2.80 -3.61
C PRO A 124 23.88 2.21 -4.48
N THR A 125 24.21 1.08 -5.10
CA THR A 125 23.26 0.29 -5.86
C THR A 125 22.21 -0.04 -4.82
N PRO A 126 20.94 0.40 -4.97
CA PRO A 126 19.92 0.03 -4.02
C PRO A 126 19.97 -1.49 -3.93
N LEU A 127 20.41 -1.99 -2.77
CA LEU A 127 20.63 -3.41 -2.54
C LEU A 127 19.32 -4.12 -2.89
N ALA A 128 19.33 -4.82 -4.02
CA ALA A 128 18.24 -5.61 -4.58
C ALA A 128 16.85 -4.94 -4.50
N ALA A 129 16.52 -4.08 -5.47
CA ALA A 129 15.14 -4.03 -5.94
C ALA A 129 14.73 -5.47 -6.30
N GLY A 130 13.73 -6.02 -5.60
CA GLY A 130 13.39 -7.44 -5.61
C GLY A 130 13.41 -8.05 -7.02
N GLN A 131 14.09 -9.19 -7.16
CA GLN A 131 14.17 -9.94 -8.41
C GLN A 131 12.74 -10.34 -8.83
N GLY A 132 12.30 -9.92 -10.02
CA GLY A 132 10.97 -10.24 -10.54
C GLY A 132 10.32 -9.11 -11.33
N ILE A 133 9.16 -9.40 -11.91
CA ILE A 133 8.33 -8.42 -12.62
C ILE A 133 7.74 -7.47 -11.59
N ALA A 134 7.91 -6.16 -11.80
CA ALA A 134 7.32 -5.15 -10.92
C ALA A 134 5.79 -5.23 -10.97
N LEU A 135 5.17 -5.42 -9.81
CA LEU A 135 3.72 -5.47 -9.64
C LEU A 135 3.31 -4.34 -8.69
N SER A 136 2.43 -3.45 -9.12
CA SER A 136 1.82 -2.44 -8.24
C SER A 136 0.32 -2.42 -8.42
N TYR A 137 -0.41 -2.00 -7.39
CA TYR A 137 -1.86 -1.90 -7.42
C TYR A 137 -2.33 -0.49 -7.03
N ILE A 138 -3.52 -0.15 -7.49
CA ILE A 138 -4.32 0.96 -7.01
C ILE A 138 -5.70 0.38 -6.73
N LEU A 139 -6.15 0.47 -5.48
CA LEU A 139 -7.49 0.10 -5.09
C LEU A 139 -8.24 1.38 -4.72
N ASP A 140 -9.23 1.72 -5.54
CA ASP A 140 -10.15 2.81 -5.28
C ASP A 140 -11.36 2.26 -4.52
N THR A 141 -11.45 2.63 -3.24
CA THR A 141 -12.57 2.30 -2.35
C THR A 141 -13.32 3.59 -2.07
N PRO A 142 -14.56 3.74 -2.56
CA PRO A 142 -15.29 4.98 -2.43
C PRO A 142 -15.71 5.21 -0.97
N GLU A 143 -15.40 6.39 -0.42
CA GLU A 143 -15.90 6.80 0.91
C GLU A 143 -17.43 6.94 0.90
N HIS A 144 -17.97 7.40 -0.23
CA HIS A 144 -19.40 7.61 -0.47
C HIS A 144 -19.79 7.05 -1.85
N GLY A 145 -19.86 5.73 -1.98
CA GLY A 145 -20.23 5.06 -3.21
C GLY A 145 -20.27 3.54 -3.07
N THR A 146 -20.63 2.85 -4.15
CA THR A 146 -20.75 1.39 -4.16
C THR A 146 -19.74 0.69 -5.06
N LEU A 147 -18.99 1.44 -5.88
CA LEU A 147 -18.12 0.84 -6.90
C LEU A 147 -16.66 0.81 -6.44
N HIS A 148 -16.11 -0.37 -6.23
CA HIS A 148 -14.67 -0.55 -6.00
C HIS A 148 -13.97 -0.78 -7.33
N THR A 149 -12.81 -0.15 -7.55
CA THR A 149 -12.03 -0.37 -8.77
C THR A 149 -10.61 -0.79 -8.42
N ILE A 150 -10.14 -1.88 -9.01
CA ILE A 150 -8.73 -2.26 -8.94
C ILE A 150 -8.05 -2.01 -10.27
N THR A 151 -6.86 -1.41 -10.21
CA THR A 151 -5.92 -1.35 -11.33
C THR A 151 -4.61 -1.97 -10.90
N LEU A 152 -4.18 -3.00 -11.61
CA LEU A 152 -2.89 -3.65 -11.47
C LEU A 152 -1.98 -3.17 -12.60
N LYS A 153 -0.75 -2.82 -12.26
CA LYS A 153 0.32 -2.60 -13.21
C LYS A 153 1.34 -3.72 -13.07
N VAL A 154 1.59 -4.44 -14.15
CA VAL A 154 2.51 -5.59 -14.21
C VAL A 154 3.56 -5.29 -15.27
N GLY A 155 4.74 -4.81 -14.85
CA GLY A 155 5.71 -4.23 -15.78
C GLY A 155 5.09 -3.07 -16.57
N ASP A 156 4.95 -3.25 -17.88
CA ASP A 156 4.34 -2.27 -18.79
C ASP A 156 2.86 -2.52 -19.11
N ALA A 157 2.30 -3.64 -18.64
CA ALA A 157 0.90 -3.99 -18.83
C ALA A 157 0.02 -3.46 -17.68
N TYR A 158 -1.24 -3.16 -18.01
CA TYR A 158 -2.25 -2.78 -17.04
C TYR A 158 -3.45 -3.72 -17.12
N LEU A 159 -3.94 -4.14 -15.95
CA LEU A 159 -5.20 -4.85 -15.81
C LEU A 159 -6.13 -4.04 -14.92
N SER A 160 -7.40 -3.90 -15.27
CA SER A 160 -8.37 -3.28 -14.37
C SER A 160 -9.73 -3.95 -14.41
N ARG A 161 -10.43 -3.89 -13.27
CA ARG A 161 -11.79 -4.40 -13.08
C ARG A 161 -12.51 -3.60 -12.00
N ALA A 162 -13.81 -3.46 -12.16
CA ALA A 162 -14.70 -2.87 -11.17
C ALA A 162 -15.55 -3.92 -10.44
N TYR A 163 -15.96 -3.61 -9.22
CA TYR A 163 -16.74 -4.47 -8.33
C TYR A 163 -17.84 -3.68 -7.65
N LEU A 164 -18.98 -4.34 -7.41
CA LEU A 164 -20.11 -3.81 -6.65
C LEU A 164 -20.23 -4.55 -5.30
N PRO A 165 -20.85 -3.94 -4.28
CA PRO A 165 -20.96 -4.54 -2.96
C PRO A 165 -21.95 -5.70 -3.03
N ASP A 166 -21.63 -6.79 -2.36
CA ASP A 166 -22.47 -7.99 -2.29
C ASP A 166 -22.48 -8.52 -0.85
N SER A 167 -23.43 -9.41 -0.57
CA SER A 167 -23.53 -10.20 0.66
C SER A 167 -22.23 -10.90 1.06
N ARG A 168 -21.35 -11.21 0.11
CA ARG A 168 -20.04 -11.88 0.32
C ARG A 168 -18.85 -10.92 0.32
N GLY A 169 -19.09 -9.61 0.43
CA GLY A 169 -18.08 -8.55 0.29
C GLY A 169 -18.31 -7.77 -0.99
N VAL A 170 -17.85 -8.33 -2.13
CA VAL A 170 -18.06 -7.74 -3.46
C VAL A 170 -18.29 -8.78 -4.55
N ALA A 171 -18.93 -8.36 -5.64
CA ALA A 171 -19.11 -9.11 -6.88
C ALA A 171 -18.52 -8.33 -8.08
N ALA A 172 -17.94 -9.04 -9.04
CA ALA A 172 -17.39 -8.42 -10.25
C ALA A 172 -18.48 -7.74 -11.07
N ALA A 173 -18.27 -6.47 -11.41
CA ALA A 173 -19.22 -5.66 -12.18
C ALA A 173 -19.03 -5.81 -13.72
N GLY A 174 -18.02 -6.57 -14.17
CA GLY A 174 -17.71 -6.75 -15.59
C GLY A 174 -16.49 -7.64 -15.82
N ALA A 175 -16.06 -7.77 -17.07
CA ALA A 175 -14.84 -8.49 -17.44
C ALA A 175 -13.57 -7.73 -17.02
N TRP A 176 -12.43 -8.44 -16.94
CA TRP A 176 -11.13 -7.79 -16.82
C TRP A 176 -10.77 -7.07 -18.12
N THR A 177 -10.29 -5.85 -18.01
CA THR A 177 -9.64 -5.17 -19.13
C THR A 177 -8.14 -5.41 -19.07
N TYR A 178 -7.51 -5.52 -20.23
CA TYR A 178 -6.07 -5.70 -20.38
C TYR A 178 -5.54 -4.72 -21.41
N ARG A 179 -4.48 -4.00 -21.06
CA ARG A 179 -3.73 -3.11 -21.95
C ARG A 179 -2.25 -3.47 -21.86
N GLY A 180 -1.75 -4.17 -22.88
CA GLY A 180 -0.31 -4.33 -23.13
C GLY A 180 0.20 -3.20 -24.03
N GLN A 181 1.49 -2.86 -23.90
CA GLN A 181 2.18 -2.05 -24.90
C GLN A 181 2.65 -2.90 -26.08
#